data_AF-A0AAV2RH51-F1
#
_entry.id   AF-A0AAV2RH51-F1
#
_cell.length_a   1.000
_cell.length_b   1.000
_cell.length_c   1.000
_cell.angle_alpha   90.00
_cell.angle_beta   90.00
_cell.angle_gamma   90.00
#
_symmetry.space_group_name_H-M   'P 1'
#
loop_
_entity.id
_entity.type
_entity.pdbx_description
1 polymer ?
#
loop_
_entity_poly.entity_id
_entity_poly.type
_entity_poly.pdbx_seq_one_letter_code
_entity_poly.pdbx_strand_id
1 'polypeptide(L)'
;VSGVQVQVQRVPYTDHTTIYYYCTRILLQKMLKVRSYNNKGIAPNFIHEIEQLSQHAVLIEKNFFLGVCYTCGVLATEKVCLQRCAGCQLVSYCSKKCQKTNWKLHKVLCKKFPMENGKNIMVRKTESVGKDKKMKALLELAIDCKKMADEIDPHQKDEAPPVINDWKDEWDQRALWMDEWDQLAFGMYNFVLNARMCPVCDEARPEMLFDCSCCAVSYCSQEHRIQDYQHWNQNCDLLYSCAMGNWYLTQHLQLQIPEGLLNEANLDCGLKFKKVSKLVKYSSEKWLETIVNLTNELLSFPLTIHHALKDLKLGEQSKSIYELSTLNIHIVHDYPMLDPRIWEFFLHQLPNIEILNLTFLSENMKLDNRYNACLPVERCSDCKRKKRVINYNIQPMHYHEYFSSDDYVQPDVVVSFGTDHETNYTPDFYKAHAFTSCMNMTYFKNTVVIITKFHELFLVADLKKFQDARPINVLLPIQNNPFYGFSMFRGNYGIIYGNNFLCCIQRKY
;
A
#
# COMPACT_ATOMS: atom_id res chain seq x y z
N VAL A 1 46.05 14.82 21.62
CA VAL A 1 44.90 14.10 22.23
C VAL A 1 43.65 14.62 21.51
N SER A 2 43.44 14.16 20.27
CA SER A 2 42.36 13.23 19.85
C SER A 2 40.97 13.87 20.00
N GLY A 3 40.23 14.24 18.95
CA GLY A 3 40.12 13.62 17.62
C GLY A 3 38.78 12.90 17.54
N VAL A 4 37.72 13.63 17.19
CA VAL A 4 36.47 13.05 16.67
C VAL A 4 36.15 13.79 15.38
N GLN A 5 36.79 13.36 14.29
CA GLN A 5 36.29 13.65 12.94
C GLN A 5 35.06 12.78 12.71
N VAL A 6 33.88 13.39 12.76
CA VAL A 6 32.69 12.77 12.16
C VAL A 6 32.85 12.94 10.64
N GLN A 7 33.32 11.89 9.97
CA GLN A 7 33.21 11.81 8.51
C GLN A 7 31.73 11.72 8.16
N VAL A 8 31.14 12.85 7.77
CA VAL A 8 29.86 12.87 7.06
C VAL A 8 30.14 12.32 5.66
N GLN A 9 29.90 11.03 5.45
CA GLN A 9 29.81 10.48 4.10
C GLN A 9 28.68 11.23 3.38
N ARG A 10 29.02 11.96 2.31
CA ARG A 10 28.05 12.51 1.37
C ARG A 10 27.35 11.35 0.68
N VAL A 11 26.16 10.99 1.16
CA VAL A 11 25.25 10.13 0.40
C VAL A 11 24.69 10.97 -0.75
N PRO A 12 24.85 10.56 -2.02
CA PRO A 12 24.22 11.25 -3.14
C PRO A 12 22.71 11.20 -2.95
N TYR A 13 22.07 12.38 -2.95
CA TYR A 13 20.61 12.52 -2.91
C TYR A 13 20.00 11.94 -4.20
N THR A 14 19.64 10.66 -4.18
CA THR A 14 18.78 10.02 -5.19
C THR A 14 17.31 10.26 -4.87
N ASP A 15 16.49 10.34 -5.91
CA ASP A 15 15.10 10.83 -5.94
C ASP A 15 14.23 10.39 -4.74
N HIS A 16 13.46 11.32 -4.18
CA HIS A 16 12.77 11.15 -2.89
C HIS A 16 11.48 10.34 -2.94
N THR A 17 11.00 10.01 -4.15
CA THR A 17 9.91 9.06 -4.38
C THR A 17 10.36 7.60 -4.14
N THR A 18 11.66 7.38 -4.06
CA THR A 18 12.24 6.04 -4.27
C THR A 18 12.48 5.24 -3.00
N ILE A 19 12.42 5.76 -1.77
CA ILE A 19 12.91 4.98 -0.60
C ILE A 19 12.07 3.76 -0.23
N TYR A 20 10.73 3.82 -0.26
CA TYR A 20 9.90 2.63 0.00
C TYR A 20 10.17 1.56 -1.07
N TYR A 21 10.14 1.99 -2.33
CA TYR A 21 10.44 1.12 -3.48
C TYR A 21 11.90 0.64 -3.50
N TYR A 22 12.89 1.44 -3.08
CA TYR A 22 14.31 1.07 -3.01
C TYR A 22 14.59 0.16 -1.83
N CYS A 23 13.95 0.32 -0.67
CA CYS A 23 14.09 -0.62 0.41
C CYS A 23 13.52 -1.98 -0.02
N THR A 24 12.31 -2.00 -0.58
CA THR A 24 11.69 -3.21 -1.15
C THR A 24 12.50 -3.78 -2.32
N ARG A 25 13.09 -2.96 -3.19
CA ARG A 25 13.94 -3.41 -4.32
C ARG A 25 15.35 -3.81 -3.92
N ILE A 26 15.98 -3.19 -2.93
CA ILE A 26 17.26 -3.61 -2.37
C ILE A 26 17.05 -4.94 -1.65
N LEU A 27 15.92 -5.11 -0.94
CA LEU A 27 15.42 -6.40 -0.44
C LEU A 27 15.33 -7.41 -1.59
N LEU A 28 14.56 -7.11 -2.64
CA LEU A 28 14.36 -7.99 -3.80
C LEU A 28 15.69 -8.30 -4.51
N GLN A 29 16.56 -7.32 -4.77
CA GLN A 29 17.85 -7.49 -5.45
C GLN A 29 18.86 -8.31 -4.64
N LYS A 30 18.85 -8.21 -3.30
CA LYS A 30 19.67 -9.07 -2.44
C LYS A 30 19.08 -10.48 -2.32
N MET A 31 17.76 -10.63 -2.34
CA MET A 31 17.06 -11.92 -2.33
C MET A 31 17.20 -12.69 -3.67
N LEU A 32 17.18 -11.99 -4.81
CA LEU A 32 17.37 -12.54 -6.16
C LEU A 32 18.76 -13.16 -6.38
N LYS A 33 19.78 -12.72 -5.64
CA LYS A 33 21.15 -13.28 -5.71
C LYS A 33 21.33 -14.61 -4.98
N VAL A 34 20.31 -15.07 -4.24
CA VAL A 34 20.41 -16.26 -3.40
C VAL A 34 19.68 -17.42 -4.10
N ARG A 35 20.46 -18.32 -4.71
CA ARG A 35 19.96 -19.58 -5.29
C ARG A 35 19.75 -20.62 -4.20
N SER A 36 18.53 -21.15 -4.11
CA SER A 36 18.10 -22.31 -3.30
C SER A 36 18.57 -22.35 -1.84
N TYR A 37 17.68 -22.04 -0.89
CA TYR A 37 17.87 -22.44 0.50
C TYR A 37 17.01 -23.67 0.81
N ASN A 38 17.65 -24.74 1.26
CA ASN A 38 16.95 -25.82 1.93
C ASN A 38 16.62 -25.40 3.38
N ASN A 39 15.37 -25.70 3.80
CA ASN A 39 14.65 -25.35 5.03
C ASN A 39 15.31 -25.64 6.41
N LYS A 40 16.65 -25.71 6.55
CA LYS A 40 17.31 -26.10 7.81
C LYS A 40 18.64 -25.36 8.06
N GLY A 41 18.64 -24.03 8.16
CA GLY A 41 19.88 -23.26 8.38
C GLY A 41 19.68 -21.89 9.04
N ILE A 42 20.80 -21.30 9.48
CA ILE A 42 20.90 -19.95 10.06
C ILE A 42 20.50 -18.90 9.00
N ALA A 43 19.72 -17.90 9.42
CA ALA A 43 19.33 -16.75 8.60
C ALA A 43 20.56 -16.09 7.93
N PRO A 44 20.56 -15.87 6.61
CA PRO A 44 21.64 -15.15 5.93
C PRO A 44 21.88 -13.75 6.52
N ASN A 45 23.12 -13.27 6.52
CA ASN A 45 23.49 -11.95 7.05
C ASN A 45 22.66 -10.79 6.47
N PHE A 46 22.17 -10.90 5.23
CA PHE A 46 21.31 -9.87 4.65
C PHE A 46 19.94 -9.78 5.34
N ILE A 47 19.42 -10.86 5.95
CA ILE A 47 18.22 -10.81 6.78
C ILE A 47 18.51 -9.98 8.02
N HIS A 48 19.68 -10.16 8.66
CA HIS A 48 20.09 -9.32 9.78
C HIS A 48 20.37 -7.87 9.35
N GLU A 49 20.85 -7.62 8.14
CA GLU A 49 20.96 -6.26 7.58
C GLU A 49 19.59 -5.65 7.27
N ILE A 50 18.65 -6.42 6.72
CA ILE A 50 17.26 -6.00 6.49
C ILE A 50 16.62 -5.70 7.82
N GLU A 51 16.76 -6.60 8.79
CA GLU A 51 16.32 -6.43 10.16
C GLU A 51 16.96 -5.18 10.76
N GLN A 52 18.24 -4.89 10.58
CA GLN A 52 18.86 -3.64 11.05
C GLN A 52 18.31 -2.40 10.31
N LEU A 53 18.01 -2.50 9.02
CA LEU A 53 17.42 -1.43 8.21
C LEU A 53 15.92 -1.23 8.47
N SER A 54 15.20 -2.29 8.86
CA SER A 54 13.75 -2.38 9.04
C SER A 54 13.32 -2.40 10.51
N GLN A 55 14.24 -2.66 11.46
CA GLN A 55 14.03 -2.65 12.92
C GLN A 55 13.40 -1.33 13.39
N HIS A 56 13.41 -0.33 12.52
CA HIS A 56 13.16 1.05 12.86
C HIS A 56 12.46 1.86 11.76
N ALA A 57 12.03 1.31 10.63
CA ALA A 57 11.43 2.12 9.55
C ALA A 57 9.92 1.87 9.42
N VAL A 58 9.11 2.93 9.54
CA VAL A 58 7.72 2.91 9.07
C VAL A 58 7.76 2.92 7.54
N LEU A 59 7.39 1.79 6.93
CA LEU A 59 7.35 1.61 5.49
C LEU A 59 5.89 1.70 5.01
N ILE A 60 5.50 2.85 4.44
CA ILE A 60 4.18 3.06 3.83
C ILE A 60 4.38 3.65 2.43
N GLU A 61 3.53 3.24 1.48
CA GLU A 61 3.51 3.84 0.14
C GLU A 61 3.22 5.34 0.20
N LYS A 62 4.00 6.12 -0.56
CA LYS A 62 3.80 7.57 -0.61
C LYS A 62 2.69 7.90 -1.59
N ASN A 63 1.59 8.43 -1.07
CA ASN A 63 0.50 8.99 -1.89
C ASN A 63 0.80 10.44 -2.31
N PHE A 64 0.49 10.75 -3.56
CA PHE A 64 0.67 12.08 -4.11
C PHE A 64 -0.57 12.96 -3.87
N PHE A 65 -0.38 14.23 -3.51
CA PHE A 65 -1.48 15.18 -3.28
C PHE A 65 -1.25 16.50 -4.05
N LEU A 66 -2.34 17.23 -4.26
CA LEU A 66 -2.39 18.47 -5.04
C LEU A 66 -1.65 19.65 -4.40
N GLY A 67 -1.83 19.83 -3.10
CA GLY A 67 -1.29 20.93 -2.30
C GLY A 67 0.03 20.60 -1.60
N VAL A 68 0.79 19.65 -2.15
CA VAL A 68 2.14 19.32 -1.67
C VAL A 68 3.20 19.58 -2.73
N CYS A 69 4.45 19.74 -2.30
CA CYS A 69 5.59 19.80 -3.21
C CYS A 69 5.75 18.47 -3.95
N TYR A 70 5.84 18.50 -5.27
CA TYR A 70 5.98 17.29 -6.07
C TYR A 70 7.29 16.52 -5.86
N THR A 71 8.31 17.17 -5.32
CA THR A 71 9.60 16.51 -5.09
C THR A 71 9.74 15.98 -3.67
N CYS A 72 9.28 16.71 -2.67
CA CYS A 72 9.53 16.38 -1.26
C CYS A 72 8.25 16.21 -0.41
N GLY A 73 7.06 16.33 -1.00
CA GLY A 73 5.81 16.12 -0.28
C GLY A 73 5.47 17.18 0.78
N VAL A 74 6.28 18.24 0.95
CA VAL A 74 5.98 19.27 1.96
C VAL A 74 4.65 19.97 1.65
N LEU A 75 3.82 20.11 2.68
CA LEU A 75 2.52 20.75 2.58
C LEU A 75 2.66 22.26 2.44
N ALA A 76 1.75 22.87 1.70
CA ALA A 76 1.54 24.31 1.77
C ALA A 76 1.10 24.70 3.19
N THR A 77 1.77 25.70 3.76
CA THR A 77 1.42 26.26 5.08
C THR A 77 1.59 27.79 5.00
N GLU A 78 1.19 28.52 6.04
CA GLU A 78 1.48 29.97 6.13
C GLU A 78 2.97 30.30 5.95
N LYS A 79 3.87 29.37 6.31
CA LYS A 79 5.32 29.54 6.20
C LYS A 79 5.91 28.94 4.91
N VAL A 80 5.16 28.09 4.22
CA VAL A 80 5.63 27.35 3.04
C VAL A 80 4.71 27.65 1.88
N CYS A 81 5.12 28.58 1.03
CA CYS A 81 4.41 28.91 -0.21
C CYS A 81 4.91 28.03 -1.36
N LEU A 82 4.03 27.18 -1.90
CA LEU A 82 4.36 26.37 -3.07
C LEU A 82 4.20 27.18 -4.35
N GLN A 83 5.13 27.01 -5.29
CA GLN A 83 5.13 27.66 -6.59
C GLN A 83 4.75 26.64 -7.66
N ARG A 84 3.74 26.95 -8.46
CA ARG A 84 3.29 26.09 -9.56
C ARG A 84 4.29 26.11 -10.70
N CYS A 85 4.41 25.00 -11.41
CA CYS A 85 5.15 24.97 -12.66
C CYS A 85 4.52 25.95 -13.67
N ALA A 86 5.31 26.90 -14.18
CA ALA A 86 4.82 27.89 -15.15
C ALA A 86 4.48 27.29 -16.53
N GLY A 87 4.91 26.05 -16.81
CA GLY A 87 4.59 25.36 -18.06
C GLY A 87 3.21 24.71 -18.05
N CYS A 88 2.91 23.87 -17.06
CA CYS A 88 1.68 23.08 -17.01
C CYS A 88 0.69 23.50 -15.91
N GLN A 89 1.15 24.20 -14.87
CA GLN A 89 0.43 24.51 -13.63
C GLN A 89 -0.19 23.32 -12.87
N LEU A 90 0.19 22.09 -13.24
CA LEU A 90 -0.36 20.85 -12.67
C LEU A 90 0.36 20.36 -11.43
N VAL A 91 1.62 20.77 -11.24
CA VAL A 91 2.44 20.39 -10.08
C VAL A 91 3.01 21.63 -9.42
N SER A 92 3.26 21.52 -8.11
CA SER A 92 3.79 22.61 -7.30
C SER A 92 5.11 22.22 -6.64
N TYR A 93 5.99 23.19 -6.39
CA TYR A 93 7.29 22.99 -5.77
C TYR A 93 7.53 24.02 -4.67
N CYS A 94 8.09 23.60 -3.53
CA CYS A 94 8.46 24.52 -2.45
C CYS A 94 9.71 25.36 -2.77
N SER A 95 10.49 24.97 -3.80
CA SER A 95 11.71 25.68 -4.19
C SER A 95 12.13 25.37 -5.62
N LYS A 96 12.93 26.26 -6.22
CA LYS A 96 13.61 26.01 -7.50
C LYS A 96 14.50 24.76 -7.46
N LYS A 97 15.05 24.43 -6.29
CA LYS A 97 15.83 23.20 -6.09
C LYS A 97 14.96 21.97 -6.32
N CYS A 98 13.81 21.89 -5.64
CA CYS A 98 12.86 20.78 -5.81
C CYS A 98 12.39 20.65 -7.27
N GLN A 99 12.06 21.77 -7.93
CA GLN A 99 11.70 21.77 -9.35
C GLN A 99 12.81 21.20 -10.23
N LYS A 100 14.08 21.63 -10.05
CA LYS A 100 15.23 21.14 -10.82
C LYS A 100 15.48 19.65 -10.60
N THR A 101 15.33 19.16 -9.36
CA THR A 101 15.48 17.73 -9.04
C THR A 101 14.49 16.90 -9.85
N ASN A 102 13.21 17.27 -9.85
CA ASN A 102 12.17 16.54 -10.58
C ASN A 102 12.16 16.83 -12.09
N TRP A 103 12.90 17.84 -12.58
CA TRP A 103 12.78 18.29 -13.98
C TRP A 103 13.05 17.19 -15.00
N LYS A 104 13.95 16.23 -14.69
CA LYS A 104 14.27 15.11 -15.59
C LYS A 104 13.03 14.30 -15.97
N LEU A 105 12.19 13.95 -15.00
CA LEU A 105 10.94 13.22 -15.21
C LEU A 105 9.81 14.18 -15.62
N HIS A 106 9.67 15.28 -14.90
CA HIS A 106 8.58 16.23 -15.10
C HIS A 106 8.56 16.86 -16.50
N LYS A 107 9.72 17.11 -17.14
CA LYS A 107 9.78 17.75 -18.46
C LYS A 107 8.95 17.02 -19.53
N VAL A 108 8.86 15.69 -19.44
CA VAL A 108 8.11 14.85 -20.40
C VAL A 108 6.63 15.15 -20.27
N LEU A 109 6.11 15.09 -19.04
CA LEU A 109 4.73 15.42 -18.71
C LEU A 109 4.40 16.89 -18.98
N CYS A 110 5.28 17.81 -18.59
CA CYS A 110 5.08 19.24 -18.76
C CYS A 110 4.90 19.64 -20.23
N LYS A 111 5.61 18.98 -21.15
CA LYS A 111 5.51 19.22 -22.60
C LYS A 111 4.24 18.62 -23.22
N LYS A 112 3.70 17.55 -22.64
CA LYS A 112 2.46 16.90 -23.09
C LYS A 112 1.21 17.61 -22.58
N PHE A 113 1.32 18.25 -21.42
CA PHE A 113 0.23 19.00 -20.78
C PHE A 113 0.61 20.47 -20.53
N PRO A 114 1.00 21.24 -21.57
CA PRO A 114 1.29 22.66 -21.38
C PRO A 114 0.03 23.45 -21.06
N MET A 115 0.23 24.69 -20.61
CA MET A 115 -0.82 25.70 -20.62
C MET A 115 -1.04 26.24 -22.02
N GLU A 116 -2.29 26.49 -22.35
CA GLU A 116 -2.70 27.22 -23.54
C GLU A 116 -3.68 28.34 -23.12
N ASN A 117 -3.53 29.55 -23.68
CA ASN A 117 -4.25 30.78 -23.32
C ASN A 117 -4.52 30.92 -21.79
N GLY A 118 -3.49 30.71 -20.97
CA GLY A 118 -3.57 30.84 -19.52
C GLY A 118 -4.31 29.72 -18.77
N LYS A 119 -4.77 28.68 -19.47
CA LYS A 119 -5.44 27.51 -18.89
C LYS A 119 -4.65 26.23 -19.15
N ASN A 120 -4.66 25.31 -18.20
CA ASN A 120 -4.10 23.97 -18.37
C ASN A 120 -4.92 23.15 -19.40
N ILE A 121 -4.26 22.44 -20.33
CA ILE A 121 -4.92 21.64 -21.38
C ILE A 121 -5.86 20.55 -20.83
N MET A 122 -5.54 19.97 -19.67
CA MET A 122 -6.42 19.01 -18.99
C MET A 122 -7.82 19.62 -18.76
N VAL A 123 -7.84 20.90 -18.36
CA VAL A 123 -9.07 21.67 -18.14
C VAL A 123 -9.84 21.81 -19.44
N ARG A 124 -9.18 22.19 -20.53
CA ARG A 124 -9.82 22.44 -21.84
C ARG A 124 -10.43 21.19 -22.47
N LYS A 125 -9.68 20.08 -22.48
CA LYS A 125 -10.19 18.81 -23.03
C LYS A 125 -11.47 18.39 -22.29
N THR A 126 -11.50 18.61 -20.98
CA THR A 126 -12.70 18.31 -20.19
C THR A 126 -13.82 19.35 -20.28
N GLU A 127 -13.53 20.63 -20.58
CA GLU A 127 -14.54 21.68 -20.85
C GLU A 127 -15.37 21.37 -22.11
N SER A 128 -14.77 20.70 -23.11
CA SER A 128 -15.44 20.32 -24.36
C SER A 128 -16.41 19.14 -24.23
N VAL A 129 -16.49 18.53 -23.05
CA VAL A 129 -17.28 17.33 -22.78
C VAL A 129 -18.33 17.68 -21.71
N GLY A 130 -19.60 17.33 -21.96
CA GLY A 130 -20.67 17.57 -20.98
C GLY A 130 -20.38 16.92 -19.62
N LYS A 131 -20.92 17.50 -18.53
CA LYS A 131 -20.66 17.08 -17.13
C LYS A 131 -20.70 15.56 -16.92
N ASP A 132 -21.69 14.88 -17.49
CA ASP A 132 -21.91 13.44 -17.29
C ASP A 132 -20.84 12.53 -17.94
N LYS A 133 -20.02 13.07 -18.86
CA LYS A 133 -19.02 12.30 -19.63
C LYS A 133 -17.58 12.66 -19.25
N LYS A 134 -17.39 13.54 -18.26
CA LYS A 134 -16.07 14.08 -17.90
C LYS A 134 -15.17 13.09 -17.16
N MET A 135 -15.74 12.25 -16.30
CA MET A 135 -15.00 11.13 -15.68
C MET A 135 -14.47 10.16 -16.74
N LYS A 136 -15.30 9.85 -17.75
CA LYS A 136 -14.89 9.04 -18.89
C LYS A 136 -13.74 9.68 -19.66
N ALA A 137 -13.76 11.00 -19.87
CA ALA A 137 -12.68 11.73 -20.53
C ALA A 137 -11.38 11.74 -19.72
N LEU A 138 -11.45 11.85 -18.38
CA LEU A 138 -10.29 11.74 -17.49
C LEU A 138 -9.72 10.31 -17.49
N LEU A 139 -10.60 9.30 -17.49
CA LEU A 139 -10.26 7.89 -17.65
C LEU A 139 -9.59 7.61 -19.00
N GLU A 140 -10.19 8.07 -20.10
CA GLU A 140 -9.63 7.96 -21.45
C GLU A 140 -8.26 8.63 -21.51
N LEU A 141 -8.11 9.79 -20.88
CA LEU A 141 -6.83 10.48 -20.83
C LEU A 141 -5.80 9.78 -19.93
N ALA A 142 -6.22 9.14 -18.82
CA ALA A 142 -5.35 8.29 -18.01
C ALA A 142 -4.93 7.01 -18.78
N ILE A 143 -5.84 6.43 -19.56
CA ILE A 143 -5.57 5.31 -20.46
C ILE A 143 -4.62 5.74 -21.58
N ASP A 144 -4.83 6.90 -22.17
CA ASP A 144 -3.94 7.46 -23.20
C ASP A 144 -2.57 7.80 -22.60
N CYS A 145 -2.51 8.27 -21.35
CA CYS A 145 -1.26 8.45 -20.62
C CYS A 145 -0.53 7.11 -20.44
N LYS A 146 -1.28 6.05 -20.10
CA LYS A 146 -0.72 4.69 -19.98
C LYS A 146 -0.20 4.20 -21.33
N LYS A 147 -1.00 4.29 -22.40
CA LYS A 147 -0.58 3.97 -23.77
C LYS A 147 0.64 4.78 -24.21
N MET A 148 0.69 6.07 -23.88
CA MET A 148 1.86 6.91 -24.16
C MET A 148 3.09 6.45 -23.37
N ALA A 149 2.93 6.03 -22.12
CA ALA A 149 4.03 5.43 -21.37
C ALA A 149 4.51 4.14 -22.05
N ASP A 150 3.57 3.32 -22.54
CA ASP A 150 3.85 2.09 -23.29
C ASP A 150 4.49 2.36 -24.68
N GLU A 151 4.14 3.45 -25.37
CA GLU A 151 4.71 3.82 -26.68
C GLU A 151 6.13 4.40 -26.60
N ILE A 152 6.48 5.03 -25.48
CA ILE A 152 7.82 5.57 -25.26
C ILE A 152 8.75 4.46 -24.71
N ASP A 153 8.21 3.30 -24.30
CA ASP A 153 8.98 2.10 -23.96
C ASP A 153 9.78 1.62 -25.20
N PRO A 154 11.12 1.71 -25.18
CA PRO A 154 11.95 1.30 -26.31
C PRO A 154 11.94 -0.22 -26.56
N HIS A 155 11.36 -1.03 -25.67
CA HIS A 155 11.36 -2.49 -25.75
C HIS A 155 10.16 -3.10 -26.51
N GLN A 156 9.22 -2.31 -27.02
CA GLN A 156 8.04 -2.82 -27.74
C GLN A 156 8.21 -2.98 -29.27
N LYS A 157 9.36 -2.64 -29.87
CA LYS A 157 9.55 -2.86 -31.31
C LYS A 157 10.16 -4.24 -31.58
N ASP A 158 9.25 -5.17 -31.87
CA ASP A 158 9.37 -6.24 -32.88
C ASP A 158 9.76 -7.68 -32.50
N GLU A 159 9.68 -8.14 -31.25
CA GLU A 159 9.68 -9.59 -30.99
C GLU A 159 8.69 -9.99 -29.90
N ALA A 160 7.78 -10.93 -30.20
CA ALA A 160 7.06 -11.66 -29.16
C ALA A 160 8.09 -12.24 -28.18
N PRO A 161 7.84 -12.25 -26.86
CA PRO A 161 8.79 -12.82 -25.93
C PRO A 161 9.16 -14.24 -26.40
N PRO A 162 10.46 -14.55 -26.58
CA PRO A 162 10.86 -15.83 -27.11
C PRO A 162 10.27 -16.95 -26.25
N VAL A 163 9.90 -18.07 -26.86
CA VAL A 163 9.59 -19.29 -26.11
C VAL A 163 10.92 -19.77 -25.52
N ILE A 164 11.17 -19.39 -24.26
CA ILE A 164 12.44 -19.66 -23.56
C ILE A 164 12.45 -21.14 -23.17
N ASN A 165 13.21 -21.95 -23.94
CA ASN A 165 13.51 -23.34 -23.59
C ASN A 165 14.77 -23.46 -22.72
N ASP A 166 15.51 -22.37 -22.48
CA ASP A 166 16.70 -22.36 -21.63
C ASP A 166 16.83 -21.05 -20.84
N TRP A 167 16.55 -21.13 -19.53
CA TRP A 167 16.29 -20.00 -18.63
C TRP A 167 17.55 -19.46 -17.93
N LYS A 168 18.70 -19.39 -18.62
CA LYS A 168 19.98 -19.08 -17.95
C LYS A 168 20.56 -17.69 -18.17
N ASP A 169 20.38 -17.05 -19.33
CA ASP A 169 21.31 -15.95 -19.69
C ASP A 169 20.68 -14.62 -20.16
N GLU A 170 19.36 -14.40 -20.06
CA GLU A 170 18.74 -13.10 -20.43
C GLU A 170 17.98 -12.37 -19.32
N TRP A 171 17.76 -13.01 -18.16
CA TRP A 171 17.06 -12.37 -17.03
C TRP A 171 17.87 -11.24 -16.36
N ASP A 172 19.20 -11.27 -16.48
CA ASP A 172 20.09 -10.19 -16.04
C ASP A 172 19.82 -8.86 -16.76
N GLN A 173 19.18 -8.88 -17.95
CA GLN A 173 18.84 -7.65 -18.68
C GLN A 173 17.45 -7.10 -18.35
N ARG A 174 16.48 -7.91 -17.88
CA ARG A 174 15.14 -7.42 -17.49
C ARG A 174 15.00 -7.08 -16.00
N ALA A 175 15.78 -7.70 -15.11
CA ALA A 175 15.64 -7.50 -13.65
C ALA A 175 16.23 -6.16 -13.14
N LEU A 176 17.09 -5.51 -13.92
CA LEU A 176 17.64 -4.18 -13.61
C LEU A 176 16.71 -3.02 -14.00
N TRP A 177 15.64 -3.32 -14.74
CA TRP A 177 14.77 -2.35 -15.39
C TRP A 177 13.48 -2.20 -14.57
N MET A 178 13.56 -1.33 -13.55
CA MET A 178 12.42 -0.49 -13.23
C MET A 178 12.90 0.92 -13.55
N ASP A 179 12.92 1.20 -14.84
CA ASP A 179 13.64 2.34 -15.39
C ASP A 179 12.88 3.62 -15.11
N GLU A 180 13.46 4.72 -15.54
CA GLU A 180 12.78 6.01 -15.65
C GLU A 180 11.35 5.89 -16.24
N TRP A 181 11.04 4.80 -16.97
CA TRP A 181 9.74 4.41 -17.52
C TRP A 181 8.63 4.09 -16.51
N ASP A 182 8.82 3.18 -15.55
CA ASP A 182 7.77 2.89 -14.56
C ASP A 182 7.50 4.11 -13.69
N GLN A 183 8.56 4.88 -13.39
CA GLN A 183 8.45 6.16 -12.69
C GLN A 183 7.68 7.19 -13.53
N LEU A 184 7.92 7.21 -14.85
CA LEU A 184 7.19 8.06 -15.77
C LEU A 184 5.72 7.62 -15.83
N ALA A 185 5.41 6.34 -16.05
CA ALA A 185 4.06 5.77 -16.14
C ALA A 185 3.24 6.03 -14.87
N PHE A 186 3.80 5.70 -13.70
CA PHE A 186 3.21 6.01 -12.39
C PHE A 186 3.06 7.52 -12.19
N GLY A 187 4.05 8.30 -12.62
CA GLY A 187 4.00 9.76 -12.64
C GLY A 187 2.87 10.29 -13.49
N MET A 188 2.63 9.74 -14.70
CA MET A 188 1.55 10.16 -15.60
C MET A 188 0.18 9.85 -15.00
N TYR A 189 0.01 8.66 -14.40
CA TYR A 189 -1.24 8.27 -13.77
C TYR A 189 -1.59 9.18 -12.57
N ASN A 190 -0.61 9.40 -11.69
CA ASN A 190 -0.79 10.32 -10.55
C ASN A 190 -1.02 11.77 -10.98
N PHE A 191 -0.43 12.19 -12.09
CA PHE A 191 -0.58 13.55 -12.62
C PHE A 191 -2.02 13.85 -13.07
N VAL A 192 -2.71 12.88 -13.66
CA VAL A 192 -4.13 13.02 -14.07
C VAL A 192 -5.07 12.94 -12.87
N LEU A 193 -4.86 11.96 -12.01
CA LEU A 193 -5.74 11.71 -10.86
C LEU A 193 -5.63 12.77 -9.77
N ASN A 194 -4.47 13.41 -9.67
CA ASN A 194 -4.25 14.56 -8.79
C ASN A 194 -4.32 15.88 -9.57
N ALA A 195 -5.17 15.99 -10.59
CA ALA A 195 -5.41 17.27 -11.26
C ALA A 195 -6.25 18.21 -10.38
N ARG A 196 -5.91 19.50 -10.37
CA ARG A 196 -6.51 20.49 -9.46
C ARG A 196 -7.88 20.91 -9.98
N MET A 197 -8.92 20.23 -9.52
CA MET A 197 -10.29 20.43 -10.00
C MET A 197 -11.27 20.38 -8.82
N CYS A 198 -12.38 21.09 -8.96
CA CYS A 198 -13.50 20.99 -8.02
C CYS A 198 -14.19 19.63 -8.20
N PRO A 199 -14.28 18.76 -7.17
CA PRO A 199 -14.87 17.43 -7.34
C PRO A 199 -16.38 17.43 -7.61
N VAL A 200 -17.04 18.59 -7.51
CA VAL A 200 -18.50 18.73 -7.65
C VAL A 200 -18.90 19.21 -9.05
N CYS A 201 -18.19 20.19 -9.60
CA CYS A 201 -18.51 20.78 -10.90
C CYS A 201 -17.37 20.68 -11.91
N ASP A 202 -16.25 20.13 -11.46
CA ASP A 202 -15.01 20.00 -12.21
C ASP A 202 -14.42 21.30 -12.76
N GLU A 203 -14.78 22.44 -12.17
CA GLU A 203 -14.05 23.70 -12.39
C GLU A 203 -12.57 23.46 -12.11
N ALA A 204 -11.72 23.92 -13.00
CA ALA A 204 -10.28 23.62 -12.95
C ALA A 204 -9.41 24.84 -13.27
N ARG A 205 -10.03 26.01 -13.51
CA ARG A 205 -9.35 27.28 -13.61
C ARG A 205 -8.67 27.63 -12.28
N PRO A 206 -7.34 27.75 -12.24
CA PRO A 206 -6.63 27.93 -10.97
C PRO A 206 -7.07 29.14 -10.16
N GLU A 207 -7.47 30.22 -10.83
CA GLU A 207 -7.99 31.47 -10.26
C GLU A 207 -9.40 31.34 -9.68
N MET A 208 -10.17 30.34 -10.12
CA MET A 208 -11.52 30.08 -9.62
C MET A 208 -11.52 29.12 -8.43
N LEU A 209 -10.38 28.54 -8.08
CA LEU A 209 -10.27 27.48 -7.09
C LEU A 209 -9.52 27.93 -5.84
N PHE A 210 -10.04 27.55 -4.67
CA PHE A 210 -9.31 27.57 -3.41
C PHE A 210 -9.06 26.14 -2.91
N ASP A 211 -7.99 25.94 -2.15
CA ASP A 211 -7.60 24.62 -1.65
C ASP A 211 -8.25 24.35 -0.29
N CYS A 212 -8.65 23.11 -0.05
CA CYS A 212 -9.08 22.65 1.27
C CYS A 212 -7.90 22.64 2.24
N SER A 213 -8.17 22.74 3.55
CA SER A 213 -7.13 22.72 4.60
C SER A 213 -6.31 21.43 4.60
N CYS A 214 -6.87 20.31 4.14
CA CYS A 214 -6.13 19.06 3.98
C CYS A 214 -5.11 19.06 2.84
N CYS A 215 -5.08 20.11 2.01
CA CYS A 215 -4.23 20.23 0.81
C CYS A 215 -4.46 19.14 -0.25
N ALA A 216 -5.45 18.26 -0.08
CA ALA A 216 -5.72 17.16 -1.00
C ALA A 216 -6.74 17.51 -2.07
N VAL A 217 -7.71 18.39 -1.79
CA VAL A 217 -8.85 18.74 -2.67
C VAL A 217 -8.94 20.25 -2.85
N SER A 218 -9.49 20.70 -3.97
CA SER A 218 -9.78 22.12 -4.24
C SER A 218 -11.25 22.30 -4.61
N TYR A 219 -11.82 23.48 -4.33
CA TYR A 219 -13.22 23.80 -4.64
C TYR A 219 -13.33 25.16 -5.32
N CYS A 220 -14.35 25.33 -6.17
CA CYS A 220 -14.62 26.64 -6.78
C CYS A 220 -15.51 27.55 -5.94
N SER A 221 -16.17 27.00 -4.93
CA SER A 221 -17.03 27.75 -4.02
C SER A 221 -17.20 27.00 -2.70
N GLN A 222 -17.65 27.71 -1.67
CA GLN A 222 -17.91 27.12 -0.35
C GLN A 222 -19.11 26.16 -0.41
N GLU A 223 -20.08 26.42 -1.27
CA GLU A 223 -21.24 25.56 -1.50
C GLU A 223 -20.80 24.19 -2.03
N HIS A 224 -19.88 24.14 -2.99
CA HIS A 224 -19.35 22.87 -3.51
C HIS A 224 -18.49 22.14 -2.48
N ARG A 225 -17.81 22.86 -1.58
CA ARG A 225 -17.13 22.22 -0.44
C ARG A 225 -18.11 21.50 0.49
N ILE A 226 -19.26 22.11 0.75
CA ILE A 226 -20.31 21.52 1.61
C ILE A 226 -21.02 20.36 0.90
N GLN A 227 -21.23 20.47 -0.42
CA GLN A 227 -21.81 19.38 -1.23
C GLN A 227 -20.92 18.14 -1.27
N ASP A 228 -19.60 18.29 -1.21
CA ASP A 228 -18.65 17.19 -1.02
C ASP A 228 -18.60 16.74 0.46
N TYR A 229 -19.77 16.33 0.98
CA TYR A 229 -19.97 15.99 2.39
C TYR A 229 -19.07 14.85 2.84
N GLN A 230 -18.84 13.82 2.00
CA GLN A 230 -17.95 12.71 2.34
C GLN A 230 -16.52 13.20 2.61
N HIS A 231 -16.00 14.09 1.77
CA HIS A 231 -14.70 14.71 2.05
C HIS A 231 -14.74 15.57 3.30
N TRP A 232 -15.62 16.57 3.32
CA TRP A 232 -15.65 17.61 4.35
C TRP A 232 -15.94 17.05 5.75
N ASN A 233 -16.81 16.04 5.87
CA ASN A 233 -17.25 15.51 7.16
C ASN A 233 -16.43 14.32 7.67
N GLN A 234 -15.89 13.48 6.78
CA GLN A 234 -15.34 12.17 7.18
C GLN A 234 -13.86 11.99 6.82
N ASN A 235 -13.38 12.59 5.73
CA ASN A 235 -12.07 12.24 5.16
C ASN A 235 -11.03 13.37 5.21
N CYS A 236 -11.43 14.62 5.48
CA CYS A 236 -10.52 15.78 5.44
C CYS A 236 -9.32 15.63 6.38
N ASP A 237 -9.54 15.27 7.64
CA ASP A 237 -8.47 15.12 8.65
C ASP A 237 -7.56 13.91 8.36
N LEU A 238 -8.12 12.83 7.82
CA LEU A 238 -7.37 11.64 7.39
C LEU A 238 -6.46 11.96 6.20
N LEU A 239 -6.96 12.73 5.23
CA LEU A 239 -6.16 13.18 4.08
C LEU A 239 -5.02 14.10 4.49
N TYR A 240 -5.27 15.02 5.42
CA TYR A 240 -4.22 15.85 6.00
C TYR A 240 -3.17 14.98 6.70
N SER A 241 -3.61 14.00 7.49
CA SER A 241 -2.74 13.06 8.19
C SER A 241 -1.92 12.22 7.21
N CYS A 242 -2.50 11.78 6.09
CA CYS A 242 -1.81 11.06 5.00
C CYS A 242 -0.72 11.92 4.36
N ALA A 243 -1.05 13.16 3.98
CA ALA A 243 -0.07 14.10 3.43
C ALA A 243 1.06 14.39 4.42
N MET A 244 0.73 14.58 5.70
CA MET A 244 1.70 14.82 6.77
C MET A 244 2.61 13.60 6.98
N GLY A 245 2.04 12.40 7.05
CA GLY A 245 2.78 11.14 7.13
C GLY A 245 3.77 10.99 5.98
N ASN A 246 3.32 11.21 4.73
CA ASN A 246 4.17 11.16 3.55
C ASN A 246 5.33 12.16 3.64
N TRP A 247 5.06 13.39 4.09
CA TRP A 247 6.11 14.38 4.28
C TRP A 247 7.11 13.93 5.34
N TYR A 248 6.69 13.50 6.52
CA TYR A 248 7.62 13.01 7.57
C TYR A 248 8.47 11.84 7.07
N LEU A 249 7.88 10.88 6.34
CA LEU A 249 8.59 9.77 5.71
C LEU A 249 9.58 10.22 4.64
N THR A 250 9.41 11.41 4.03
CA THR A 250 10.41 11.98 3.10
C THR A 250 11.59 12.63 3.82
N GLN A 251 11.36 13.23 4.99
CA GLN A 251 12.38 13.91 5.77
C GLN A 251 13.16 12.94 6.67
N HIS A 252 12.50 11.87 7.11
CA HIS A 252 13.01 10.90 8.07
C HIS A 252 12.87 9.49 7.47
N LEU A 253 13.82 9.11 6.62
CA LEU A 253 13.86 7.80 5.96
C LEU A 253 13.96 6.61 6.94
N GLN A 254 14.33 6.89 8.19
CA GLN A 254 14.42 5.95 9.31
C GLN A 254 13.44 6.33 10.43
N LEU A 255 12.23 6.80 10.08
CA LEU A 255 11.22 7.14 11.08
C LEU A 255 10.81 5.88 11.86
N GLN A 256 11.04 5.90 13.17
CA GLN A 256 10.81 4.77 14.06
C GLN A 256 9.52 4.94 14.85
N ILE A 257 8.81 3.83 15.07
CA ILE A 257 7.75 3.76 16.08
C ILE A 257 8.44 3.89 17.45
N PRO A 258 8.09 4.88 18.29
CA PRO A 258 8.67 5.03 19.62
C PRO A 258 8.54 3.76 20.44
N GLU A 259 9.60 3.41 21.16
CA GLU A 259 9.64 2.21 21.99
C GLU A 259 8.46 2.21 22.99
N GLY A 260 7.73 1.09 23.06
CA GLY A 260 6.59 0.94 23.96
C GLY A 260 5.33 1.70 23.54
N LEU A 261 5.32 2.44 22.43
CA LEU A 261 4.08 3.04 21.90
C LEU A 261 3.04 1.95 21.59
N LEU A 262 3.46 0.83 20.99
CA LEU A 262 2.59 -0.31 20.70
C LEU A 262 1.98 -0.96 21.95
N ASN A 263 2.59 -0.79 23.12
CA ASN A 263 2.02 -1.29 24.38
C ASN A 263 0.74 -0.53 24.77
N GLU A 264 0.53 0.66 24.21
CA GLU A 264 -0.67 1.46 24.45
C GLU A 264 -1.84 1.12 23.52
N ALA A 265 -1.58 0.32 22.48
CA ALA A 265 -2.57 -0.16 21.53
C ALA A 265 -3.39 -1.31 22.13
N ASN A 266 -4.59 -1.54 21.58
CA ASN A 266 -5.43 -2.69 21.90
C ASN A 266 -6.22 -3.11 20.66
N LEU A 267 -6.71 -4.34 20.66
CA LEU A 267 -7.38 -4.94 19.51
C LEU A 267 -8.70 -4.26 19.13
N ASP A 268 -9.38 -3.59 20.07
CA ASP A 268 -10.70 -2.99 19.82
C ASP A 268 -10.64 -1.60 19.19
N CYS A 269 -9.51 -0.89 19.30
CA CYS A 269 -9.43 0.49 18.81
C CYS A 269 -8.03 0.98 18.40
N GLY A 270 -7.02 0.11 18.38
CA GLY A 270 -5.64 0.50 18.06
C GLY A 270 -5.10 1.54 19.03
N LEU A 271 -4.35 2.52 18.52
CA LEU A 271 -3.84 3.65 19.28
C LEU A 271 -4.83 4.83 19.28
N LYS A 272 -5.12 5.34 20.47
CA LYS A 272 -5.92 6.55 20.66
C LYS A 272 -5.03 7.73 21.02
N PHE A 273 -4.91 8.72 20.12
CA PHE A 273 -4.11 9.93 20.34
C PHE A 273 -4.39 10.59 21.70
N LYS A 274 -5.67 10.79 22.05
CA LYS A 274 -6.08 11.40 23.34
C LYS A 274 -5.57 10.66 24.59
N LYS A 275 -5.32 9.35 24.49
CA LYS A 275 -4.76 8.54 25.58
C LYS A 275 -3.24 8.70 25.58
N VAL A 276 -2.60 8.51 24.42
CA VAL A 276 -1.14 8.58 24.27
C VAL A 276 -0.58 9.96 24.61
N SER A 277 -1.25 11.04 24.19
CA SER A 277 -0.81 12.42 24.42
C SER A 277 -0.80 12.85 25.90
N LYS A 278 -1.53 12.12 26.76
CA LYS A 278 -1.55 12.35 28.21
C LYS A 278 -0.39 11.67 28.94
N LEU A 279 0.31 10.75 28.27
CA LEU A 279 1.43 10.05 28.87
C LEU A 279 2.63 10.99 28.92
N VAL A 280 3.25 11.10 30.11
CA VAL A 280 4.41 11.98 30.35
C VAL A 280 5.55 11.71 29.36
N LYS A 281 5.70 10.45 28.93
CA LYS A 281 6.70 10.03 27.94
C LYS A 281 6.55 10.75 26.58
N TYR A 282 5.33 11.16 26.19
CA TYR A 282 5.04 11.68 24.84
C TYR A 282 4.45 13.11 24.83
N SER A 283 4.25 13.74 25.97
CA SER A 283 3.47 14.99 26.09
C SER A 283 4.10 16.23 25.41
N SER A 284 5.36 16.15 24.97
CA SER A 284 6.09 17.24 24.31
C SER A 284 6.41 16.99 22.83
N GLU A 285 6.00 15.86 22.26
CA GLU A 285 6.34 15.49 20.88
C GLU A 285 5.37 16.14 19.87
N LYS A 286 5.84 17.20 19.19
CA LYS A 286 5.07 17.91 18.15
C LYS A 286 4.64 17.03 16.97
N TRP A 287 5.24 15.85 16.79
CA TRP A 287 4.97 14.92 15.70
C TRP A 287 4.18 13.68 16.15
N LEU A 288 3.71 13.65 17.41
CA LEU A 288 3.05 12.50 18.03
C LEU A 288 1.79 12.04 17.29
N GLU A 289 0.98 12.99 16.82
CA GLU A 289 -0.23 12.65 16.07
C GLU A 289 0.09 11.92 14.78
N THR A 290 1.13 12.37 14.06
CA THR A 290 1.59 11.71 12.84
C THR A 290 2.06 10.29 13.12
N ILE A 291 2.84 10.05 14.17
CA ILE A 291 3.33 8.70 14.44
C ILE A 291 2.25 7.76 14.97
N VAL A 292 1.27 8.28 15.72
CA VAL A 292 0.09 7.51 16.11
C VAL A 292 -0.68 7.07 14.88
N ASN A 293 -0.91 7.97 13.91
CA ASN A 293 -1.60 7.64 12.67
C ASN A 293 -0.82 6.61 11.86
N LEU A 294 0.47 6.86 11.59
CA LEU A 294 1.38 5.94 10.90
C LEU A 294 1.42 4.55 11.54
N THR A 295 1.40 4.48 12.87
CA THR A 295 1.36 3.20 13.58
C THR A 295 0.00 2.52 13.43
N ASN A 296 -1.11 3.27 13.47
CA ASN A 296 -2.44 2.73 13.21
C ASN A 296 -2.61 2.22 11.78
N GLU A 297 -1.94 2.81 10.79
CA GLU A 297 -1.89 2.26 9.43
C GLU A 297 -1.28 0.86 9.41
N LEU A 298 -0.16 0.67 10.11
CA LEU A 298 0.47 -0.64 10.19
C LEU A 298 -0.37 -1.64 10.98
N LEU A 299 -1.03 -1.17 12.05
CA LEU A 299 -1.94 -1.99 12.86
C LEU A 299 -3.26 -2.32 12.13
N SER A 300 -3.62 -1.60 11.08
CA SER A 300 -4.88 -1.79 10.35
C SER A 300 -5.10 -3.25 9.95
N PHE A 301 -4.05 -3.96 9.55
CA PHE A 301 -4.09 -5.34 9.09
C PHE A 301 -4.42 -6.33 10.23
N PRO A 302 -3.59 -6.46 11.30
CA PRO A 302 -3.92 -7.35 12.41
C PRO A 302 -5.24 -6.96 13.11
N LEU A 303 -5.57 -5.67 13.19
CA LEU A 303 -6.85 -5.22 13.77
C LEU A 303 -8.05 -5.61 12.90
N THR A 304 -7.93 -5.51 11.57
CA THR A 304 -8.97 -5.99 10.63
C THR A 304 -9.19 -7.49 10.78
N ILE A 305 -8.11 -8.27 10.87
CA ILE A 305 -8.17 -9.73 11.08
C ILE A 305 -8.86 -10.03 12.41
N HIS A 306 -8.47 -9.38 13.50
CA HIS A 306 -9.13 -9.57 14.79
C HIS A 306 -10.61 -9.22 14.73
N HIS A 307 -10.95 -8.06 14.18
CA HIS A 307 -12.33 -7.59 14.07
C HIS A 307 -13.22 -8.58 13.31
N ALA A 308 -12.68 -9.16 12.24
CA ALA A 308 -13.34 -10.14 11.42
C ALA A 308 -13.56 -11.49 12.13
N LEU A 309 -12.68 -11.86 13.07
CA LEU A 309 -12.64 -13.19 13.69
C LEU A 309 -13.12 -13.24 15.14
N LYS A 310 -13.20 -12.10 15.85
CA LYS A 310 -13.44 -12.06 17.31
C LYS A 310 -14.71 -12.78 17.77
N ASP A 311 -15.73 -12.79 16.91
CA ASP A 311 -17.04 -13.40 17.18
C ASP A 311 -17.24 -14.73 16.42
N LEU A 312 -16.24 -15.16 15.64
CA LEU A 312 -16.28 -16.38 14.84
C LEU A 312 -15.64 -17.58 15.56
N LYS A 313 -16.03 -18.78 15.13
CA LYS A 313 -15.43 -20.05 15.54
C LYS A 313 -14.59 -20.61 14.38
N LEU A 314 -13.37 -21.03 14.69
CA LEU A 314 -12.35 -21.47 13.75
C LEU A 314 -11.99 -22.94 13.96
N GLY A 315 -11.56 -23.56 12.86
CA GLY A 315 -11.11 -24.95 12.83
C GLY A 315 -12.21 -25.98 13.10
N GLU A 316 -11.85 -27.26 13.03
CA GLU A 316 -12.77 -28.38 13.29
C GLU A 316 -13.32 -28.37 14.71
N GLN A 317 -12.51 -27.88 15.65
CA GLN A 317 -12.85 -27.85 17.07
C GLN A 317 -13.76 -26.67 17.43
N SER A 318 -14.17 -25.84 16.47
CA SER A 318 -15.06 -24.69 16.67
C SER A 318 -14.61 -23.77 17.82
N LYS A 319 -13.32 -23.44 17.85
CA LYS A 319 -12.69 -22.62 18.89
C LYS A 319 -12.72 -21.14 18.50
N SER A 320 -12.86 -20.24 19.47
CA SER A 320 -12.60 -18.82 19.22
C SER A 320 -11.12 -18.59 18.97
N ILE A 321 -10.76 -17.48 18.31
CA ILE A 321 -9.35 -17.10 18.08
C ILE A 321 -8.55 -17.00 19.39
N TYR A 322 -9.21 -16.70 20.51
CA TYR A 322 -8.58 -16.60 21.84
C TYR A 322 -8.24 -17.95 22.46
N GLU A 323 -8.76 -19.06 21.94
CA GLU A 323 -8.56 -20.42 22.47
C GLU A 323 -7.54 -21.24 21.67
N LEU A 324 -7.03 -20.68 20.57
CA LEU A 324 -6.07 -21.35 19.69
C LEU A 324 -4.64 -21.27 20.25
N SER A 325 -3.91 -22.37 20.16
CA SER A 325 -2.46 -22.42 20.44
C SER A 325 -1.61 -22.20 19.19
N THR A 326 -2.16 -22.46 18.01
CA THR A 326 -1.53 -22.23 16.71
C THR A 326 -2.53 -21.54 15.79
N LEU A 327 -2.07 -20.55 15.03
CA LEU A 327 -2.89 -19.82 14.06
C LEU A 327 -2.14 -19.70 12.74
N ASN A 328 -2.73 -20.25 11.67
CA ASN A 328 -2.19 -20.21 10.32
C ASN A 328 -2.99 -19.22 9.47
N ILE A 329 -2.34 -18.11 9.09
CA ILE A 329 -2.95 -17.04 8.29
C ILE A 329 -2.25 -16.96 6.94
N HIS A 330 -3.02 -17.09 5.87
CA HIS A 330 -2.58 -16.71 4.53
C HIS A 330 -3.04 -15.28 4.25
N ILE A 331 -2.14 -14.43 3.79
CA ILE A 331 -2.35 -13.00 3.55
C ILE A 331 -2.03 -12.76 2.07
N VAL A 332 -3.07 -12.55 1.28
CA VAL A 332 -2.98 -12.12 -0.11
C VAL A 332 -2.99 -10.60 -0.12
N HIS A 333 -1.87 -10.00 -0.50
CA HIS A 333 -1.71 -8.55 -0.54
C HIS A 333 -0.53 -8.17 -1.44
N ASP A 334 -0.61 -7.04 -2.12
CA ASP A 334 0.40 -6.62 -3.11
C ASP A 334 1.80 -6.48 -2.50
N TYR A 335 1.87 -6.20 -1.19
CA TYR A 335 3.13 -6.00 -0.46
C TYR A 335 3.16 -6.79 0.85
N PRO A 336 4.28 -7.49 1.15
CA PRO A 336 4.41 -8.23 2.39
C PRO A 336 4.62 -7.27 3.57
N MET A 337 3.80 -7.41 4.61
CA MET A 337 3.96 -6.63 5.83
C MET A 337 4.98 -7.29 6.75
N LEU A 338 6.25 -6.99 6.50
CA LEU A 338 7.37 -7.62 7.20
C LEU A 338 7.76 -6.94 8.52
N ASP A 339 7.01 -5.94 8.99
CA ASP A 339 7.28 -5.34 10.31
C ASP A 339 6.89 -6.33 11.41
N PRO A 340 7.84 -6.89 12.16
CA PRO A 340 7.51 -7.90 13.15
C PRO A 340 6.80 -7.36 14.37
N ARG A 341 6.93 -6.06 14.66
CA ARG A 341 6.42 -5.45 15.89
C ARG A 341 4.90 -5.42 15.93
N ILE A 342 4.25 -5.23 14.77
CA ILE A 342 2.78 -5.27 14.68
C ILE A 342 2.21 -6.66 14.92
N TRP A 343 2.92 -7.69 14.46
CA TRP A 343 2.53 -9.09 14.65
C TRP A 343 2.89 -9.59 16.06
N GLU A 344 3.97 -9.08 16.66
CA GLU A 344 4.23 -9.25 18.09
C GLU A 344 3.14 -8.62 18.94
N PHE A 345 2.71 -7.40 18.63
CA PHE A 345 1.54 -6.79 19.27
C PHE A 345 0.32 -7.71 19.15
N PHE A 346 -0.01 -8.17 17.95
CA PHE A 346 -1.14 -9.07 17.71
C PHE A 346 -1.05 -10.36 18.54
N LEU A 347 0.12 -10.99 18.56
CA LEU A 347 0.39 -12.19 19.34
C LEU A 347 0.30 -11.95 20.85
N HIS A 348 0.77 -10.81 21.35
CA HIS A 348 0.68 -10.47 22.78
C HIS A 348 -0.77 -10.28 23.23
N GLN A 349 -1.62 -9.73 22.37
CA GLN A 349 -3.04 -9.54 22.66
C GLN A 349 -3.86 -10.84 22.56
N LEU A 350 -3.28 -11.92 22.01
CA LEU A 350 -3.88 -13.27 21.93
C LEU A 350 -3.07 -14.25 22.79
N PRO A 351 -3.30 -14.29 24.12
CA PRO A 351 -2.35 -14.86 25.08
C PRO A 351 -2.13 -16.37 24.98
N ASN A 352 -3.05 -17.11 24.36
CA ASN A 352 -2.96 -18.55 24.21
C ASN A 352 -2.20 -18.99 22.96
N ILE A 353 -1.99 -18.10 21.98
CA ILE A 353 -1.25 -18.43 20.77
C ILE A 353 0.23 -18.57 21.10
N GLU A 354 0.77 -19.75 20.80
CA GLU A 354 2.19 -20.09 20.91
C GLU A 354 2.88 -19.98 19.55
N ILE A 355 2.19 -20.36 18.47
CA ILE A 355 2.74 -20.37 17.11
C ILE A 355 1.82 -19.56 16.19
N LEU A 356 2.34 -18.47 15.62
CA LEU A 356 1.66 -17.67 14.60
C LEU A 356 2.37 -17.85 13.26
N ASN A 357 1.71 -18.48 12.29
CA ASN A 357 2.23 -18.68 10.94
C ASN A 357 1.59 -17.69 9.98
N LEU A 358 2.40 -16.83 9.37
CA LEU A 358 1.96 -15.82 8.41
C LEU A 358 2.53 -16.15 7.04
N THR A 359 1.68 -16.54 6.10
CA THR A 359 2.07 -16.76 4.70
C THR A 359 1.59 -15.61 3.85
N PHE A 360 2.51 -14.80 3.32
CA PHE A 360 2.24 -13.68 2.43
C PHE A 360 2.29 -14.16 0.97
N LEU A 361 1.22 -13.91 0.21
CA LEU A 361 1.12 -14.24 -1.21
C LEU A 361 0.99 -12.96 -2.05
N SER A 362 1.81 -12.84 -3.09
CA SER A 362 1.76 -11.72 -4.03
C SER A 362 2.52 -12.03 -5.32
N GLU A 363 1.86 -11.93 -6.47
CA GLU A 363 2.52 -12.04 -7.79
C GLU A 363 3.48 -10.88 -8.07
N ASN A 364 3.23 -9.70 -7.47
CA ASN A 364 4.05 -8.51 -7.69
C ASN A 364 5.40 -8.60 -6.96
N MET A 365 5.56 -9.58 -6.07
CA MET A 365 6.83 -9.89 -5.45
C MET A 365 7.69 -10.66 -6.44
N LYS A 366 8.47 -9.95 -7.27
CA LYS A 366 9.45 -10.56 -8.18
C LYS A 366 10.61 -11.20 -7.40
N LEU A 367 10.40 -12.39 -6.83
CA LEU A 367 11.41 -13.21 -6.16
C LEU A 367 11.68 -14.45 -7.01
N ASP A 368 12.94 -14.66 -7.41
CA ASP A 368 13.35 -15.82 -8.21
C ASP A 368 13.27 -17.15 -7.45
N ASN A 369 13.02 -17.15 -6.13
CA ASN A 369 12.93 -18.37 -5.33
C ASN A 369 11.86 -18.28 -4.24
N ARG A 370 11.21 -19.43 -3.99
CA ARG A 370 10.32 -19.66 -2.84
C ARG A 370 11.08 -19.36 -1.55
N TYR A 371 10.48 -18.60 -0.64
CA TYR A 371 11.17 -18.10 0.54
C TYR A 371 10.37 -18.38 1.82
N ASN A 372 10.70 -19.49 2.48
CA ASN A 372 10.32 -19.74 3.87
C ASN A 372 11.36 -19.06 4.77
N ALA A 373 11.00 -17.97 5.46
CA ALA A 373 11.92 -17.33 6.39
C ALA A 373 11.31 -17.11 7.77
N CYS A 374 11.84 -17.82 8.77
CA CYS A 374 11.78 -17.30 10.13
C CYS A 374 12.62 -16.00 10.15
N LEU A 375 11.96 -14.85 10.11
CA LEU A 375 12.64 -13.59 10.45
C LEU A 375 13.12 -13.74 11.91
N PRO A 376 14.44 -13.68 12.18
CA PRO A 376 14.98 -13.84 13.52
C PRO A 376 14.78 -12.54 14.30
N VAL A 377 13.54 -12.17 14.54
CA VAL A 377 13.20 -11.00 15.37
C VAL A 377 13.72 -11.25 16.77
N GLU A 378 14.46 -10.30 17.34
CA GLU A 378 14.86 -10.37 18.73
C GLU A 378 13.61 -10.39 19.64
N ARG A 379 13.18 -11.60 20.01
CA ARG A 379 11.96 -11.82 20.79
C ARG A 379 12.04 -11.11 22.14
N CYS A 380 10.95 -10.46 22.53
CA CYS A 380 10.80 -9.89 23.86
C CYS A 380 10.94 -10.98 24.95
N SER A 381 11.20 -10.57 26.19
CA SER A 381 11.38 -11.50 27.31
C SER A 381 10.14 -12.38 27.57
N ASP A 382 8.92 -11.88 27.32
CA ASP A 382 7.69 -12.67 27.44
C ASP A 382 7.61 -13.77 26.37
N CYS A 383 7.84 -13.43 25.10
CA CYS A 383 7.88 -14.39 24.00
C CYS A 383 8.96 -15.46 24.19
N LYS A 384 10.15 -15.07 24.66
CA LYS A 384 11.23 -16.02 25.01
C LYS A 384 10.78 -16.99 26.12
N ARG A 385 10.19 -16.48 27.21
CA ARG A 385 9.71 -17.28 28.34
C ARG A 385 8.58 -18.24 27.96
N LYS A 386 7.59 -17.75 27.21
CA LYS A 386 6.44 -18.53 26.74
C LYS A 386 6.74 -19.37 25.50
N LYS A 387 7.99 -19.36 25.02
CA LYS A 387 8.45 -20.05 23.81
C LYS A 387 7.61 -19.74 22.57
N ARG A 388 7.05 -18.53 22.49
CA ARG A 388 6.21 -18.14 21.35
C ARG A 388 7.05 -17.92 20.09
N VAL A 389 6.47 -18.23 18.94
CA VAL A 389 7.11 -18.16 17.62
C VAL A 389 6.18 -17.49 16.62
N ILE A 390 6.73 -16.56 15.83
CA ILE A 390 6.08 -16.00 14.64
C ILE A 390 6.90 -16.48 13.43
N ASN A 391 6.26 -17.19 12.52
CA ASN A 391 6.87 -17.66 11.28
C ASN A 391 6.37 -16.82 10.12
N TYR A 392 7.29 -16.35 9.28
CA TYR A 392 6.96 -15.65 8.04
C TYR A 392 7.24 -16.57 6.86
N ASN A 393 6.28 -16.70 5.98
CA ASN A 393 6.43 -17.41 4.72
C ASN A 393 6.08 -16.43 3.60
N ILE A 394 6.91 -16.32 2.58
CA ILE A 394 6.72 -15.38 1.48
C ILE A 394 6.66 -16.18 0.18
N GLN A 395 5.52 -16.08 -0.49
CA GLN A 395 5.17 -16.85 -1.67
C GLN A 395 4.91 -15.89 -2.84
N PRO A 396 5.89 -15.69 -3.74
CA PRO A 396 5.83 -14.74 -4.86
C PRO A 396 5.00 -15.29 -6.04
N MET A 397 3.78 -15.76 -5.76
CA MET A 397 2.95 -16.47 -6.72
C MET A 397 1.48 -16.28 -6.40
N HIS A 398 0.61 -16.65 -7.34
CA HIS A 398 -0.82 -16.67 -7.08
C HIS A 398 -1.21 -17.77 -6.10
N TYR A 399 -2.36 -17.58 -5.47
CA TYR A 399 -2.87 -18.53 -4.49
C TYR A 399 -3.03 -19.95 -5.05
N HIS A 400 -3.51 -20.09 -6.28
CA HIS A 400 -3.69 -21.41 -6.89
C HIS A 400 -2.38 -22.15 -7.18
N GLU A 401 -1.30 -21.42 -7.47
CA GLU A 401 0.05 -21.96 -7.65
C GLU A 401 0.60 -22.42 -6.29
N TYR A 402 0.46 -21.57 -5.26
CA TYR A 402 0.88 -21.94 -3.90
C TYR A 402 0.11 -23.16 -3.39
N PHE A 403 -1.20 -23.22 -3.61
CA PHE A 403 -2.04 -24.37 -3.26
C PHE A 403 -1.57 -25.68 -3.90
N SER A 404 -0.98 -25.60 -5.10
CA SER A 404 -0.47 -26.76 -5.84
C SER A 404 1.00 -27.07 -5.54
N SER A 405 1.65 -26.26 -4.70
CA SER A 405 3.08 -26.40 -4.37
C SER A 405 3.32 -27.35 -3.21
N ASP A 406 4.52 -27.93 -3.15
CA ASP A 406 4.96 -28.78 -2.02
C ASP A 406 5.10 -28.02 -0.69
N ASP A 407 5.15 -26.68 -0.74
CA ASP A 407 5.26 -25.81 0.43
C ASP A 407 3.91 -25.43 1.03
N TYR A 408 2.80 -25.88 0.44
CA TYR A 408 1.46 -25.52 0.90
C TYR A 408 1.18 -26.02 2.31
N VAL A 409 0.80 -25.09 3.18
CA VAL A 409 0.26 -25.38 4.51
C VAL A 409 -1.22 -25.01 4.52
N GLN A 410 -2.06 -25.83 5.16
CA GLN A 410 -3.48 -25.51 5.29
C GLN A 410 -3.67 -24.27 6.21
N PRO A 411 -4.42 -23.25 5.77
CA PRO A 411 -4.73 -22.08 6.60
C PRO A 411 -5.96 -22.31 7.48
N ASP A 412 -5.94 -21.72 8.67
CA ASP A 412 -7.14 -21.46 9.46
C ASP A 412 -7.92 -20.28 8.85
N VAL A 413 -7.17 -19.28 8.35
CA VAL A 413 -7.71 -18.04 7.80
C VAL A 413 -6.96 -17.68 6.51
N VAL A 414 -7.71 -17.31 5.48
CA VAL A 414 -7.18 -16.63 4.29
C VAL A 414 -7.70 -15.20 4.31
N VAL A 415 -6.84 -14.22 4.05
CA VAL A 415 -7.20 -12.80 4.04
C VAL A 415 -6.74 -12.19 2.73
N SER A 416 -7.67 -11.64 1.95
CA SER A 416 -7.36 -10.84 0.76
C SER A 416 -7.58 -9.38 1.07
N PHE A 417 -6.48 -8.62 1.16
CA PHE A 417 -6.51 -7.20 1.51
C PHE A 417 -6.51 -6.33 0.26
N GLY A 418 -7.62 -5.65 -0.03
CA GLY A 418 -7.69 -4.54 -1.00
C GLY A 418 -7.22 -4.83 -2.43
N THR A 419 -6.93 -6.09 -2.75
CA THR A 419 -6.30 -6.50 -4.00
C THR A 419 -7.26 -7.30 -4.84
N ASP A 420 -7.25 -7.06 -6.15
CA ASP A 420 -8.01 -7.85 -7.10
C ASP A 420 -7.13 -8.95 -7.75
N HIS A 421 -5.88 -9.16 -7.33
CA HIS A 421 -4.98 -10.10 -8.02
C HIS A 421 -5.44 -11.56 -8.01
N GLU A 422 -6.33 -11.94 -7.10
CA GLU A 422 -6.92 -13.28 -7.09
C GLU A 422 -8.34 -13.31 -7.69
N THR A 423 -8.91 -12.14 -7.98
CA THR A 423 -10.34 -12.01 -8.34
C THR A 423 -10.62 -11.25 -9.64
N ASN A 424 -9.79 -10.34 -10.12
CA ASN A 424 -9.92 -9.67 -11.42
C ASN A 424 -8.93 -10.25 -12.41
N TYR A 425 -9.40 -10.76 -13.56
CA TYR A 425 -8.63 -10.60 -14.81
C TYR A 425 -9.53 -10.52 -16.05
N THR A 426 -9.27 -9.46 -16.82
CA THR A 426 -9.48 -9.40 -18.27
C THR A 426 -8.08 -9.25 -18.87
N PRO A 427 -7.73 -9.92 -20.00
CA PRO A 427 -8.59 -10.70 -20.90
C PRO A 427 -8.75 -12.19 -20.53
N ASP A 428 -9.67 -12.89 -21.22
CA ASP A 428 -10.25 -14.21 -20.93
C ASP A 428 -9.30 -15.37 -20.55
N PHE A 429 -8.03 -15.33 -20.93
CA PHE A 429 -7.05 -16.38 -20.62
C PHE A 429 -6.87 -16.58 -19.10
N TYR A 430 -7.02 -15.51 -18.32
CA TYR A 430 -6.80 -15.53 -16.87
C TYR A 430 -8.05 -15.79 -16.01
N LYS A 431 -9.24 -15.96 -16.62
CA LYS A 431 -10.47 -16.27 -15.88
C LYS A 431 -10.40 -17.61 -15.15
N ALA A 432 -9.71 -18.59 -15.74
CA ALA A 432 -9.51 -19.90 -15.12
C ALA A 432 -8.66 -19.82 -13.83
N HIS A 433 -7.68 -18.91 -13.80
CA HIS A 433 -6.82 -18.71 -12.63
C HIS A 433 -7.60 -18.10 -11.45
N ALA A 434 -8.36 -17.02 -11.68
CA ALA A 434 -9.18 -16.39 -10.63
C ALA A 434 -10.24 -17.36 -10.07
N PHE A 435 -10.93 -18.11 -10.94
CA PHE A 435 -11.86 -19.16 -10.52
C PHE A 435 -11.16 -20.20 -9.63
N THR A 436 -9.98 -20.67 -10.05
CA THR A 436 -9.20 -21.68 -9.32
C THR A 436 -8.69 -21.14 -7.97
N SER A 437 -8.22 -19.89 -7.93
CA SER A 437 -7.80 -19.24 -6.69
C SER A 437 -8.96 -19.09 -5.71
N CYS A 438 -10.12 -18.59 -6.14
CA CYS A 438 -11.33 -18.52 -5.31
C CYS A 438 -11.74 -19.90 -4.78
N MET A 439 -11.70 -20.92 -5.63
CA MET A 439 -11.97 -22.31 -5.25
C MET A 439 -10.95 -22.85 -4.22
N ASN A 440 -9.68 -22.52 -4.38
CA ASN A 440 -8.58 -23.00 -3.52
C ASN A 440 -8.55 -22.28 -2.16
N MET A 441 -8.84 -20.97 -2.13
CA MET A 441 -8.99 -20.21 -0.88
C MET A 441 -10.17 -20.72 -0.04
N THR A 442 -11.23 -21.22 -0.70
CA THR A 442 -12.38 -21.87 -0.06
C THR A 442 -12.31 -23.40 -0.12
N TYR A 443 -11.10 -23.97 -0.24
CA TYR A 443 -10.96 -25.40 -0.43
C TYR A 443 -11.45 -26.20 0.78
N PHE A 444 -10.90 -25.86 1.95
CA PHE A 444 -11.20 -26.51 3.22
C PHE A 444 -12.45 -25.93 3.86
N LYS A 445 -13.24 -26.80 4.49
CA LYS A 445 -14.54 -26.43 5.08
C LYS A 445 -14.42 -25.43 6.22
N ASN A 446 -13.34 -25.55 7.01
CA ASN A 446 -13.18 -24.78 8.25
C ASN A 446 -12.32 -23.53 8.06
N THR A 447 -11.79 -23.29 6.86
CA THR A 447 -11.04 -22.08 6.56
C THR A 447 -12.00 -20.91 6.41
N VAL A 448 -11.74 -19.84 7.17
CA VAL A 448 -12.45 -18.56 7.01
C VAL A 448 -11.71 -17.72 6.00
N VAL A 449 -12.43 -17.17 5.02
CA VAL A 449 -11.87 -16.23 4.04
C VAL A 449 -12.38 -14.82 4.38
N ILE A 450 -11.46 -13.92 4.67
CA ILE A 450 -11.71 -12.49 4.88
C ILE A 450 -11.37 -11.77 3.59
N ILE A 451 -12.27 -10.95 3.08
CA ILE A 451 -12.05 -10.16 1.86
C ILE A 451 -12.27 -8.71 2.21
N THR A 452 -11.33 -7.86 1.84
CA THR A 452 -11.45 -6.41 2.01
C THR A 452 -11.34 -5.69 0.68
N LYS A 453 -12.13 -4.64 0.52
CA LYS A 453 -12.17 -3.81 -0.70
C LYS A 453 -12.41 -2.36 -0.35
N PHE A 454 -12.06 -1.51 -1.29
CA PHE A 454 -12.29 -0.09 -1.14
C PHE A 454 -13.73 0.36 -1.28
N HIS A 455 -14.55 -0.44 -1.95
CA HIS A 455 -15.94 -0.12 -2.20
C HIS A 455 -16.80 -1.39 -2.19
N GLU A 456 -17.99 -1.29 -1.60
CA GLU A 456 -18.95 -2.39 -1.44
C GLU A 456 -19.24 -3.13 -2.75
N LEU A 457 -19.50 -2.42 -3.85
CA LEU A 457 -19.77 -3.02 -5.17
C LEU A 457 -18.69 -4.01 -5.64
N PHE A 458 -17.41 -3.73 -5.38
CA PHE A 458 -16.32 -4.64 -5.75
C PHE A 458 -16.33 -5.90 -4.89
N LEU A 459 -16.70 -5.74 -3.63
CA LEU A 459 -16.84 -6.84 -2.69
C LEU A 459 -18.04 -7.73 -3.05
N VAL A 460 -19.17 -7.15 -3.47
CA VAL A 460 -20.31 -7.89 -4.04
C VAL A 460 -19.89 -8.68 -5.29
N ALA A 461 -19.10 -8.08 -6.17
CA ALA A 461 -18.60 -8.75 -7.37
C ALA A 461 -17.69 -9.94 -7.00
N ASP A 462 -16.83 -9.80 -5.99
CA ASP A 462 -15.96 -10.87 -5.53
C ASP A 462 -16.74 -11.99 -4.84
N LEU A 463 -17.73 -11.67 -4.00
CA LEU A 463 -18.63 -12.67 -3.42
C LEU A 463 -19.31 -13.53 -4.49
N LYS A 464 -19.73 -12.91 -5.60
CA LYS A 464 -20.29 -13.66 -6.74
C LYS A 464 -19.26 -14.63 -7.33
N LYS A 465 -18.01 -14.19 -7.54
CA LYS A 465 -16.94 -15.06 -8.05
C LYS A 465 -16.65 -16.24 -7.12
N PHE A 466 -16.60 -15.99 -5.81
CA PHE A 466 -16.45 -17.06 -4.83
C PHE A 466 -17.63 -18.03 -4.86
N GLN A 467 -18.86 -17.52 -4.92
CA GLN A 467 -20.09 -18.32 -5.00
C GLN A 467 -20.18 -19.16 -6.28
N ASP A 468 -19.71 -18.61 -7.40
CA ASP A 468 -19.63 -19.30 -8.70
C ASP A 468 -18.54 -20.39 -8.68
N ALA A 469 -17.41 -20.13 -7.99
CA ALA A 469 -16.33 -21.09 -7.84
C ALA A 469 -16.69 -22.25 -6.89
N ARG A 470 -17.39 -21.94 -5.81
CA ARG A 470 -17.83 -22.93 -4.81
C ARG A 470 -18.96 -22.36 -3.96
N PRO A 471 -19.96 -23.16 -3.56
CA PRO A 471 -20.98 -22.69 -2.62
C PRO A 471 -20.36 -22.13 -1.34
N ILE A 472 -20.79 -20.94 -0.90
CA ILE A 472 -20.30 -20.26 0.30
C ILE A 472 -21.43 -19.85 1.25
N ASN A 473 -21.09 -19.74 2.53
CA ASN A 473 -21.84 -19.09 3.59
C ASN A 473 -21.16 -17.75 3.90
N VAL A 474 -21.95 -16.69 4.02
CA VAL A 474 -21.47 -15.40 4.50
C VAL A 474 -21.54 -15.43 6.03
N LEU A 475 -20.37 -15.42 6.69
CA LEU A 475 -20.25 -15.43 8.15
C LEU A 475 -20.38 -14.02 8.73
N LEU A 476 -19.83 -13.03 8.03
CA LEU A 476 -19.93 -11.62 8.37
C LEU A 476 -20.36 -10.87 7.09
N PRO A 477 -21.55 -10.24 7.07
CA PRO A 477 -22.02 -9.51 5.89
C PRO A 477 -21.11 -8.32 5.57
N ILE A 478 -21.27 -7.78 4.36
CA ILE A 478 -20.52 -6.60 3.95
C ILE A 478 -20.81 -5.45 4.91
N GLN A 479 -19.75 -4.87 5.46
CA GLN A 479 -19.81 -3.71 6.33
C GLN A 479 -18.55 -2.87 6.20
N ASN A 480 -18.60 -1.64 6.73
CA ASN A 480 -17.41 -0.81 6.87
C ASN A 480 -16.41 -1.50 7.81
N ASN A 481 -15.14 -1.51 7.43
CA ASN A 481 -14.06 -1.93 8.26
C ASN A 481 -13.67 -0.80 9.24
N PRO A 482 -13.86 -0.93 10.56
CA PRO A 482 -13.48 0.15 11.48
C PRO A 482 -11.96 0.40 11.55
N PHE A 483 -11.14 -0.46 10.92
CA PHE A 483 -9.69 -0.41 10.90
C PHE A 483 -9.13 -0.27 9.49
N TYR A 484 -9.81 0.45 8.57
CA TYR A 484 -9.39 0.55 7.16
C TYR A 484 -8.07 1.31 6.90
N GLY A 485 -7.44 1.88 7.93
CA GLY A 485 -6.21 2.69 7.80
C GLY A 485 -6.47 4.14 7.36
N PHE A 486 -5.41 4.91 7.13
CA PHE A 486 -5.47 6.26 6.57
C PHE A 486 -4.64 6.42 5.29
N SER A 487 -3.96 5.36 4.82
CA SER A 487 -3.32 5.39 3.50
C SER A 487 -4.40 5.38 2.41
N MET A 488 -4.41 6.47 1.65
CA MET A 488 -5.45 6.77 0.66
C MET A 488 -4.78 7.08 -0.66
N PHE A 489 -5.16 6.36 -1.71
CA PHE A 489 -4.77 6.70 -3.07
C PHE A 489 -5.95 7.32 -3.81
N ARG A 490 -5.64 8.18 -4.78
CA ARG A 490 -6.65 8.58 -5.76
C ARG A 490 -6.72 7.51 -6.84
N GLY A 491 -7.91 7.05 -7.14
CA GLY A 491 -8.18 6.24 -8.33
C GLY A 491 -9.27 6.87 -9.18
N ASN A 492 -9.73 6.14 -10.18
CA ASN A 492 -10.73 6.62 -11.14
C ASN A 492 -12.09 6.97 -10.48
N TYR A 493 -12.32 6.54 -9.24
CA TYR A 493 -13.55 6.79 -8.48
C TYR A 493 -13.35 7.86 -7.39
N GLY A 494 -12.27 8.63 -7.46
CA GLY A 494 -11.92 9.62 -6.45
C GLY A 494 -10.94 9.06 -5.43
N ILE A 495 -11.20 9.31 -4.15
CA ILE A 495 -10.31 8.94 -3.05
C ILE A 495 -10.70 7.57 -2.52
N ILE A 496 -9.73 6.66 -2.45
CA ILE A 496 -9.94 5.23 -2.28
C ILE A 496 -9.11 4.73 -1.08
N TYR A 497 -9.74 3.92 -0.21
CA TYR A 497 -9.06 3.19 0.86
C TYR A 497 -9.08 1.70 0.53
N GLY A 498 -7.93 1.05 0.27
CA GLY A 498 -7.93 -0.37 -0.13
C GLY A 498 -8.72 -1.30 0.81
N ASN A 499 -8.75 -0.97 2.11
CA ASN A 499 -9.28 -1.80 3.19
C ASN A 499 -10.62 -1.29 3.77
N ASN A 500 -11.39 -0.47 3.03
CA ASN A 500 -12.57 0.27 3.53
C ASN A 500 -13.74 -0.62 4.00
N PHE A 501 -14.05 -1.66 3.23
CA PHE A 501 -15.13 -2.59 3.48
C PHE A 501 -14.55 -3.99 3.69
N LEU A 502 -15.22 -4.80 4.49
CA LEU A 502 -14.86 -6.20 4.67
C LEU A 502 -16.09 -7.11 4.68
N CYS A 503 -15.87 -8.38 4.39
CA CYS A 503 -16.78 -9.49 4.72
C CYS A 503 -15.99 -10.73 5.10
N CYS A 504 -16.67 -11.67 5.75
CA CYS A 504 -16.12 -13.01 6.03
C CYS A 504 -17.01 -14.06 5.38
N ILE A 505 -16.39 -15.01 4.70
CA ILE A 505 -17.07 -16.14 4.07
C ILE A 505 -16.40 -17.46 4.46
N GLN A 506 -17.16 -18.53 4.28
CA GLN A 506 -16.68 -19.90 4.45
C GLN A 506 -17.40 -20.81 3.46
N ARG A 507 -16.79 -21.93 3.09
CA ARG A 507 -17.42 -22.92 2.22
C ARG A 507 -18.77 -23.42 2.79
N LYS A 508 -19.80 -23.49 1.95
CA LYS A 508 -21.11 -24.09 2.25
C LYS A 508 -21.12 -25.58 1.89
N TYR A 509 -21.94 -26.33 2.63
CA TYR A 509 -22.18 -27.76 2.46
C TYR A 509 -22.81 -28.10 1.11
#